data_AF-A0AA38N551-F1
#
_entry.id   AF-A0AA38N551-F1
#
_cell.length_a   1.000
_cell.length_b   1.000
_cell.length_c   1.000
_cell.angle_alpha   90.00
_cell.angle_beta   90.00
_cell.angle_gamma   90.00
#
_symmetry.space_group_name_H-M   'P 1'
#
loop_
_entity.id
_entity.type
_entity.pdbx_description
1 polymer ?
#
loop_
_entity_poly.entity_id
_entity_poly.type
_entity_poly.pdbx_seq_one_letter_code
_entity_poly.pdbx_strand_id
1 'polypeptide(L)'
;MSPANSRANSPSDEEERAELLLIQKRKEERARIDAERKAEEEAAEARLAEIRRKKEEKKREAEEKKKKEELERRRKKKVEEESRLAEAAKRTAEENRKKLEMDRRMETAALVRAQIEKKKKEKLLNSPVSETSTVVVGKKRKRVTMVVVPSGDPEGGDPNPGDDDDYIESDTDDDEGPEEPPTSPPKQSRCSRCILKAFKCELVGPGSASCKGCRKAKVRCSLVPDDYPRRSKRVKVESPVASTSSQTIDDLRTNIRDLNTKINLQEEMLRYLILRVRKLEEENREEEEEEEEEEEEESEEDRVKRTGDRKGKGRKE
;
A
#
# COMPACT_ATOMS: atom_id res chain seq x y z
N MET A 1 -46.67 99.95 -17.31
CA MET A 1 -47.15 99.00 -16.27
C MET A 1 -47.23 97.64 -16.94
N SER A 2 -46.28 96.73 -16.66
CA SER A 2 -46.25 95.39 -17.24
C SER A 2 -46.87 94.40 -16.26
N PRO A 3 -47.83 93.54 -16.67
CA PRO A 3 -48.40 92.56 -15.76
C PRO A 3 -47.39 91.41 -15.56
N ALA A 4 -47.12 91.12 -14.28
CA ALA A 4 -46.35 89.96 -13.87
C ALA A 4 -47.20 88.70 -14.13
N ASN A 5 -46.78 87.89 -15.10
CA ASN A 5 -47.37 86.57 -15.36
C ASN A 5 -46.82 85.58 -14.31
N SER A 6 -47.52 85.47 -13.19
CA SER A 6 -47.30 84.42 -12.19
C SER A 6 -47.79 83.08 -12.74
N ARG A 7 -46.89 82.39 -13.44
CA ARG A 7 -47.06 81.03 -13.94
C ARG A 7 -47.10 80.10 -12.72
N ALA A 8 -48.29 79.71 -12.30
CA ALA A 8 -48.49 78.72 -11.25
C ALA A 8 -47.87 77.38 -11.72
N ASN A 9 -46.89 76.87 -10.97
CA ASN A 9 -46.42 75.50 -11.12
C ASN A 9 -47.53 74.59 -10.59
N SER A 10 -48.14 73.82 -11.49
CA SER A 10 -49.19 72.87 -11.14
C SER A 10 -48.57 71.67 -10.42
N PRO A 11 -49.15 71.17 -9.31
CA PRO A 11 -48.64 70.00 -8.56
C PRO A 11 -48.39 68.74 -9.41
N SER A 12 -49.09 68.63 -10.55
CA SER A 12 -48.96 67.52 -11.52
C SER A 12 -47.56 67.42 -12.16
N ASP A 13 -46.86 68.54 -12.37
CA ASP A 13 -45.57 68.55 -13.05
C ASP A 13 -44.42 68.08 -12.14
N GLU A 14 -44.60 68.13 -10.82
CA GLU A 14 -43.62 67.66 -9.84
C GLU A 14 -43.74 66.14 -9.63
N GLU A 15 -44.95 65.60 -9.63
CA GLU A 15 -45.21 64.16 -9.54
C GLU A 15 -44.69 63.41 -10.77
N GLU A 16 -44.91 63.94 -11.98
CA GLU A 16 -44.37 63.35 -13.22
C GLU A 16 -42.83 63.34 -13.25
N ARG A 17 -42.19 64.40 -12.75
CA ARG A 17 -40.72 64.44 -12.62
C ARG A 17 -40.21 63.42 -11.60
N ALA A 18 -40.91 63.26 -10.48
CA ALA A 18 -40.55 62.26 -9.47
C ALA A 18 -40.70 60.83 -10.02
N GLU A 19 -41.74 60.56 -10.81
CA GLU A 19 -41.94 59.26 -11.46
C GLU A 19 -40.84 58.96 -12.50
N LEU A 20 -40.48 59.93 -13.33
CA LEU A 20 -39.38 59.78 -14.29
C LEU A 20 -38.03 59.51 -13.61
N LEU A 21 -37.75 60.17 -12.49
CA LEU A 21 -36.54 59.91 -11.70
C LEU A 21 -36.53 58.51 -11.09
N LEU A 22 -37.68 58.00 -10.63
CA LEU A 22 -37.80 56.63 -10.13
C LEU A 22 -37.59 55.60 -11.26
N ILE A 23 -38.12 55.85 -12.45
CA ILE A 23 -37.90 55.01 -13.62
C ILE A 23 -36.43 54.99 -14.00
N GLN A 24 -35.75 56.14 -13.98
CA GLN A 24 -34.32 56.24 -14.28
C GLN A 24 -33.48 55.47 -13.24
N LYS A 25 -33.74 55.68 -11.94
CA LYS A 25 -33.05 54.94 -10.87
C LYS A 25 -33.23 53.43 -10.99
N ARG A 26 -34.44 52.95 -11.30
CA ARG A 26 -34.71 51.52 -11.53
C ARG A 26 -33.96 50.97 -12.74
N LYS A 27 -33.78 51.75 -13.81
CA LYS A 27 -32.99 51.34 -14.98
C LYS A 27 -31.49 51.27 -14.64
N GLU A 28 -30.98 52.25 -13.92
CA GLU A 28 -29.58 52.27 -13.47
C GLU A 28 -29.28 51.12 -12.50
N GLU A 29 -30.19 50.85 -11.56
CA GLU A 29 -30.07 49.73 -10.61
C GLU A 29 -30.06 48.38 -11.33
N ARG A 30 -30.96 48.15 -12.30
CA ARG A 30 -30.96 46.93 -13.12
C ARG A 30 -29.67 46.78 -13.91
N ALA A 31 -29.17 47.85 -14.52
CA ALA A 31 -27.91 47.82 -15.25
C ALA A 31 -26.72 47.47 -14.35
N ARG A 32 -26.71 47.96 -13.09
CA ARG A 32 -25.69 47.59 -12.10
C ARG A 32 -25.78 46.12 -11.70
N ILE A 33 -26.98 45.60 -11.42
CA ILE A 33 -27.19 44.19 -11.06
C ILE A 33 -26.77 43.27 -12.21
N ASP A 34 -27.12 43.60 -13.45
CA ASP A 34 -26.72 42.80 -14.61
C ASP A 34 -25.20 42.84 -14.85
N ALA A 35 -24.55 43.98 -14.61
CA ALA A 35 -23.10 44.11 -14.69
C ALA A 35 -22.39 43.30 -13.58
N GLU A 36 -22.91 43.34 -12.36
CA GLU A 36 -22.38 42.58 -11.23
C GLU A 36 -22.54 41.07 -11.46
N ARG A 37 -23.72 40.60 -11.86
CA ARG A 37 -23.95 39.20 -12.19
C ARG A 37 -23.00 38.70 -13.28
N LYS A 38 -22.73 39.52 -14.30
CA LYS A 38 -21.78 39.17 -15.37
C LYS A 38 -20.34 39.08 -14.85
N ALA A 39 -19.93 39.99 -13.97
CA ALA A 39 -18.61 39.95 -13.36
C ALA A 39 -18.43 38.73 -12.43
N GLU A 40 -19.48 38.37 -11.67
CA GLU A 40 -19.47 37.18 -10.83
C GLU A 40 -19.41 35.89 -11.64
N GLU A 41 -20.14 35.81 -12.76
CA GLU A 41 -20.11 34.67 -13.68
C GLU A 41 -18.70 34.48 -14.29
N GLU A 42 -18.08 35.55 -14.77
CA GLU A 42 -16.71 35.51 -15.32
C GLU A 42 -15.68 35.12 -14.24
N ALA A 43 -15.82 35.64 -13.02
CA ALA A 43 -14.97 35.27 -11.90
C ALA A 43 -15.14 33.79 -11.50
N ALA A 44 -16.37 33.28 -11.54
CA ALA A 44 -16.64 31.87 -11.26
C ALA A 44 -16.05 30.96 -12.34
N GLU A 45 -16.17 31.32 -13.62
CA GLU A 45 -15.55 30.60 -14.73
C GLU A 45 -14.02 30.58 -14.63
N ALA A 46 -13.41 31.72 -14.30
CA ALA A 46 -11.96 31.82 -14.09
C ALA A 46 -11.48 30.89 -12.95
N ARG A 47 -12.20 30.86 -11.82
CA ARG A 47 -11.89 29.94 -10.70
C ARG A 47 -12.01 28.48 -11.11
N LEU A 48 -13.04 28.12 -11.89
CA LEU A 48 -13.20 26.75 -12.39
C LEU A 48 -12.08 26.36 -13.37
N ALA A 49 -11.65 27.28 -14.24
CA ALA A 49 -10.53 27.06 -15.14
C ALA A 49 -9.21 26.86 -14.38
N GLU A 50 -8.96 27.64 -13.33
CA GLU A 50 -7.77 27.50 -12.48
C GLU A 50 -7.76 26.15 -11.74
N ILE A 51 -8.90 25.72 -11.18
CA ILE A 51 -9.03 24.40 -10.54
C ILE A 51 -8.72 23.29 -11.54
N ARG A 52 -9.20 23.40 -12.79
CA ARG A 52 -8.91 22.41 -13.84
C ARG A 52 -7.42 22.37 -14.16
N ARG A 53 -6.76 23.52 -14.31
CA ARG A 53 -5.30 23.60 -14.55
C ARG A 53 -4.52 22.95 -13.41
N LYS A 54 -4.80 23.30 -12.16
CA LYS A 54 -4.15 22.70 -10.97
C LYS A 54 -4.35 21.19 -10.90
N LYS A 55 -5.53 20.68 -11.30
CA LYS A 55 -5.78 19.23 -11.35
C LYS A 55 -5.00 18.54 -12.46
N GLU A 56 -4.84 19.18 -13.62
CA GLU A 56 -4.06 18.63 -14.74
C GLU A 56 -2.57 18.62 -14.42
N GLU A 57 -2.05 19.69 -13.84
CA GLU A 57 -0.66 19.82 -13.40
C GLU A 57 -0.29 18.72 -12.40
N LYS A 58 -1.10 18.54 -11.33
CA LYS A 58 -0.90 17.44 -10.37
C LYS A 58 -0.92 16.05 -11.01
N LYS A 59 -1.71 15.85 -12.08
CA LYS A 59 -1.71 14.57 -12.82
C LYS A 59 -0.41 14.39 -13.59
N ARG A 60 0.10 15.44 -14.24
CA ARG A 60 1.38 15.40 -14.96
C ARG A 60 2.55 15.15 -14.01
N GLU A 61 2.60 15.85 -12.88
CA GLU A 61 3.61 15.62 -11.84
C GLU A 61 3.57 14.19 -11.30
N ALA A 62 2.38 13.65 -11.03
CA ALA A 62 2.24 12.27 -10.56
C ALA A 62 2.67 11.24 -11.61
N GLU A 63 2.40 11.49 -12.89
CA GLU A 63 2.85 10.62 -13.98
C GLU A 63 4.38 10.69 -14.15
N GLU A 64 4.97 11.87 -14.08
CA GLU A 64 6.42 12.05 -14.16
C GLU A 64 7.13 11.38 -12.99
N LYS A 65 6.61 11.53 -11.77
CA LYS A 65 7.15 10.85 -10.58
C LYS A 65 7.12 9.33 -10.74
N LYS A 66 6.03 8.77 -11.27
CA LYS A 66 5.94 7.33 -11.57
C LYS A 66 6.96 6.90 -12.62
N LYS A 67 7.15 7.69 -13.69
CA LYS A 67 8.16 7.39 -14.71
C LYS A 67 9.58 7.42 -14.14
N LYS A 68 9.90 8.41 -13.29
CA LYS A 68 11.19 8.50 -12.59
C LYS A 68 11.43 7.30 -11.68
N GLU A 69 10.44 6.94 -10.86
CA GLU A 69 10.53 5.77 -9.96
C GLU A 69 10.69 4.45 -10.73
N GLU A 70 9.97 4.28 -11.84
CA GLU A 70 10.11 3.09 -12.69
C GLU A 70 11.52 3.00 -13.31
N LEU A 71 12.05 4.12 -13.80
CA LEU A 71 13.37 4.18 -14.40
C LEU A 71 14.47 3.91 -13.37
N GLU A 72 14.32 4.42 -12.14
CA GLU A 72 15.22 4.12 -11.02
C GLU A 72 15.17 2.63 -10.65
N ARG A 73 13.98 2.04 -10.54
CA ARG A 73 13.81 0.58 -10.30
C ARG A 73 14.49 -0.24 -11.39
N ARG A 74 14.36 0.15 -12.66
CA ARG A 74 15.06 -0.52 -13.77
C ARG A 74 16.57 -0.38 -13.66
N ARG A 75 17.09 0.78 -13.27
CA ARG A 75 18.54 0.98 -13.04
C ARG A 75 19.06 0.11 -11.90
N LYS A 76 18.36 0.09 -10.75
CA LYS A 76 18.72 -0.77 -9.61
C LYS A 76 18.75 -2.25 -9.98
N LYS A 77 17.75 -2.73 -10.72
CA LYS A 77 17.71 -4.11 -11.20
C LYS A 77 18.91 -4.46 -12.10
N LYS A 78 19.32 -3.56 -13.00
CA LYS A 78 20.49 -3.78 -13.85
C LYS A 78 21.79 -3.87 -13.04
N VAL A 79 21.98 -2.98 -12.08
CA VAL A 79 23.16 -3.00 -11.19
C VAL A 79 23.20 -4.29 -10.36
N GLU A 80 22.04 -4.73 -9.84
CA GLU A 80 21.94 -5.99 -9.10
C GLU A 80 22.24 -7.20 -10.00
N GLU A 81 21.72 -7.23 -11.22
CA GLU A 81 21.99 -8.29 -12.20
C GLU A 81 23.48 -8.36 -12.57
N GLU A 82 24.09 -7.21 -12.88
CA GLU A 82 25.53 -7.10 -13.15
C GLU A 82 26.36 -7.57 -11.94
N SER A 83 25.96 -7.21 -10.72
CA SER A 83 26.61 -7.68 -9.49
C SER A 83 26.52 -9.20 -9.35
N ARG A 84 25.36 -9.80 -9.62
CA ARG A 84 25.18 -11.26 -9.56
C ARG A 84 26.03 -11.98 -10.61
N LEU A 85 26.11 -11.44 -11.83
CA LEU A 85 26.97 -11.97 -12.89
C LEU A 85 28.46 -11.86 -12.51
N ALA A 86 28.88 -10.73 -11.94
CA ALA A 86 30.25 -10.53 -11.48
C ALA A 86 30.62 -11.49 -10.33
N GLU A 87 29.70 -11.74 -9.39
CA GLU A 87 29.93 -12.70 -8.30
C GLU A 87 30.02 -14.14 -8.84
N ALA A 88 29.13 -14.53 -9.77
CA ALA A 88 29.20 -15.83 -10.41
C ALA A 88 30.54 -16.04 -11.15
N ALA A 89 31.02 -15.02 -11.88
CA ALA A 89 32.31 -15.06 -12.56
C ALA A 89 33.50 -15.18 -11.58
N LYS A 90 33.42 -14.53 -10.41
CA LYS A 90 34.45 -14.69 -9.36
C LYS A 90 34.48 -16.11 -8.81
N ARG A 91 33.30 -16.71 -8.53
CA ARG A 91 33.21 -18.09 -8.04
C ARG A 91 33.77 -19.10 -9.05
N THR A 92 33.43 -18.96 -10.33
CA THR A 92 33.95 -19.85 -11.38
C THR A 92 35.46 -19.68 -11.57
N ALA A 93 35.98 -18.46 -11.49
CA ALA A 93 37.43 -18.22 -11.51
C ALA A 93 38.16 -18.86 -10.32
N GLU A 94 37.57 -18.79 -9.11
CA GLU A 94 38.15 -19.40 -7.91
C GLU A 94 38.12 -20.94 -7.99
N GLU A 95 37.03 -21.54 -8.47
CA GLU A 95 36.93 -22.98 -8.66
C GLU A 95 37.95 -23.50 -9.68
N ASN A 96 38.09 -22.81 -10.82
CA ASN A 96 39.12 -23.13 -11.81
C ASN A 96 40.53 -23.03 -11.23
N ARG A 97 40.80 -22.01 -10.39
CA ARG A 97 42.09 -21.88 -9.70
C ARG A 97 42.35 -23.05 -8.75
N LYS A 98 41.34 -23.47 -7.96
CA LYS A 98 41.45 -24.63 -7.06
C LYS A 98 41.70 -25.93 -7.82
N LYS A 99 41.02 -26.13 -8.94
CA LYS A 99 41.22 -27.31 -9.80
C LYS A 99 42.64 -27.36 -10.36
N LEU A 100 43.13 -26.25 -10.88
CA LEU A 100 44.48 -26.13 -11.45
C LEU A 100 45.57 -26.35 -10.37
N GLU A 101 45.31 -25.92 -9.13
CA GLU A 101 46.20 -26.20 -8.00
C GLU A 101 46.20 -27.70 -7.63
N MET A 102 45.02 -28.35 -7.61
CA MET A 102 44.92 -29.79 -7.38
C MET A 102 45.68 -30.58 -8.46
N ASP A 103 45.52 -30.21 -9.73
CA ASP A 103 46.19 -30.85 -10.85
C ASP A 103 47.72 -30.75 -10.72
N ARG A 104 48.26 -29.57 -10.35
CA ARG A 104 49.69 -29.39 -10.05
C ARG A 104 50.17 -30.27 -8.89
N ARG A 105 49.38 -30.42 -7.83
CA ARG A 105 49.70 -31.30 -6.70
C ARG A 105 49.74 -32.77 -7.12
N MET A 106 48.82 -33.19 -7.99
CA MET A 106 48.80 -34.55 -8.54
C MET A 106 50.01 -34.83 -9.44
N GLU A 107 50.38 -33.88 -10.30
CA GLU A 107 51.55 -33.99 -11.18
C GLU A 107 52.86 -34.07 -10.39
N THR A 108 53.03 -33.20 -9.40
CA THR A 108 54.20 -33.25 -8.50
C THR A 108 54.25 -34.56 -7.70
N ALA A 109 53.12 -35.05 -7.18
CA ALA A 109 53.06 -36.34 -6.52
C ALA A 109 53.42 -37.51 -7.45
N ALA A 110 52.99 -37.47 -8.71
CA ALA A 110 53.34 -38.48 -9.71
C ALA A 110 54.86 -38.49 -10.00
N LEU A 111 55.47 -37.30 -10.15
CA LEU A 111 56.92 -37.18 -10.31
C LEU A 111 57.70 -37.72 -9.10
N VAL A 112 57.25 -37.43 -7.88
CA VAL A 112 57.86 -37.97 -6.66
C VAL A 112 57.75 -39.50 -6.60
N ARG A 113 56.59 -40.08 -6.94
CA ARG A 113 56.42 -41.53 -7.00
C ARG A 113 57.36 -42.16 -8.03
N ALA A 114 57.47 -41.58 -9.22
CA ALA A 114 58.38 -42.06 -10.25
C ALA A 114 59.85 -42.00 -9.81
N GLN A 115 60.27 -40.96 -9.07
CA GLN A 115 61.61 -40.89 -8.48
C GLN A 115 61.84 -41.95 -7.41
N ILE A 116 60.86 -42.22 -6.54
CA ILE A 116 60.94 -43.28 -5.52
C ILE A 116 61.08 -44.65 -6.19
N GLU A 117 60.31 -44.92 -7.26
CA GLU A 117 60.43 -46.18 -8.01
C GLU A 117 61.79 -46.32 -8.69
N LYS A 118 62.33 -45.25 -9.30
CA LYS A 118 63.69 -45.27 -9.86
C LYS A 118 64.73 -45.61 -8.78
N LYS A 119 64.67 -44.97 -7.60
CA LYS A 119 65.57 -45.26 -6.48
C LYS A 119 65.41 -46.69 -5.94
N LYS A 120 64.20 -47.24 -5.94
CA LYS A 120 63.97 -48.65 -5.56
C LYS A 120 64.59 -49.61 -6.58
N LYS A 121 64.45 -49.34 -7.87
CA LYS A 121 65.06 -50.15 -8.94
C LYS A 121 66.59 -50.10 -8.90
N GLU A 122 67.19 -48.94 -8.63
CA GLU A 122 68.65 -48.82 -8.40
C GLU A 122 69.12 -49.60 -7.17
N LYS A 123 68.39 -49.55 -6.05
CA LYS A 123 68.74 -50.31 -4.85
C LYS A 123 68.65 -51.84 -5.06
N LEU A 124 67.72 -52.31 -5.90
CA LEU A 124 67.60 -53.73 -6.23
C LEU A 124 68.73 -54.24 -7.15
N LEU A 125 69.34 -53.37 -7.95
CA LEU A 125 70.47 -53.71 -8.80
C LEU A 125 71.82 -53.72 -8.05
N ASN A 126 71.89 -53.13 -6.85
CA ASN A 126 73.10 -53.07 -6.00
C ASN A 126 73.02 -53.98 -4.75
N SER A 127 72.05 -54.90 -4.68
CA SER A 127 71.93 -55.86 -3.58
C SER A 127 72.68 -57.16 -3.93
N PRO A 128 73.66 -57.63 -3.13
CA PRO A 128 74.22 -58.97 -3.31
C PRO A 128 73.14 -60.01 -3.02
N VAL A 129 73.01 -60.98 -3.92
CA VAL A 129 72.06 -62.10 -3.79
C VAL A 129 72.56 -63.03 -2.70
N SER A 130 71.81 -63.13 -1.60
CA SER A 130 71.96 -64.24 -0.64
C SER A 130 70.62 -64.95 -0.50
N GLU A 131 70.61 -66.20 -0.92
CA GLU A 131 69.55 -67.19 -0.68
C GLU A 131 69.30 -67.33 0.83
N THR A 132 68.03 -67.48 1.25
CA THR A 132 67.53 -68.60 2.09
C THR A 132 66.20 -68.30 2.81
N SER A 133 65.34 -69.33 2.77
CA SER A 133 64.43 -69.82 3.82
C SER A 133 63.08 -69.15 4.12
N THR A 134 62.10 -70.04 4.20
CA THR A 134 60.70 -69.95 4.63
C THR A 134 60.53 -69.87 6.15
N VAL A 135 59.58 -69.09 6.68
CA VAL A 135 58.80 -69.44 7.90
C VAL A 135 57.38 -68.84 7.87
N VAL A 136 56.42 -69.72 8.16
CA VAL A 136 54.98 -69.51 8.38
C VAL A 136 54.72 -68.82 9.73
N VAL A 137 53.86 -67.79 9.79
CA VAL A 137 53.12 -67.43 11.01
C VAL A 137 51.70 -66.99 10.66
N GLY A 138 50.72 -67.78 11.08
CA GLY A 138 49.30 -67.46 10.98
C GLY A 138 48.88 -66.37 11.97
N LYS A 139 47.96 -65.50 11.55
CA LYS A 139 47.16 -64.65 12.45
C LYS A 139 45.73 -64.49 11.93
N LYS A 140 44.82 -64.45 12.90
CA LYS A 140 43.41 -64.82 12.85
C LYS A 140 42.54 -63.89 11.99
N ARG A 141 41.57 -64.49 11.31
CA ARG A 141 40.44 -63.86 10.62
C ARG A 141 39.50 -63.14 11.61
N LYS A 142 39.11 -61.91 11.31
CA LYS A 142 37.82 -61.32 11.76
C LYS A 142 37.05 -60.91 10.50
N ARG A 143 35.90 -61.55 10.27
CA ARG A 143 34.88 -61.10 9.32
C ARG A 143 34.19 -59.88 9.92
N VAL A 144 34.15 -58.78 9.18
CA VAL A 144 33.08 -57.79 9.30
C VAL A 144 32.42 -57.73 7.93
N THR A 145 31.19 -58.22 7.89
CA THR A 145 30.24 -58.10 6.79
C THR A 145 29.81 -56.64 6.71
N MET A 146 30.27 -55.91 5.70
CA MET A 146 29.56 -54.70 5.26
C MET A 146 28.63 -55.10 4.13
N VAL A 147 27.35 -55.02 4.42
CA VAL A 147 26.24 -55.23 3.48
C VAL A 147 26.30 -54.12 2.44
N VAL A 148 26.51 -54.52 1.19
CA VAL A 148 26.24 -53.74 -0.01
C VAL A 148 24.72 -53.79 -0.21
N VAL A 149 24.07 -52.62 -0.21
CA VAL A 149 22.70 -52.45 -0.70
C VAL A 149 22.80 -51.86 -2.11
N PRO A 150 22.39 -52.58 -3.16
CA PRO A 150 22.19 -52.01 -4.48
C PRO A 150 20.69 -51.98 -4.81
N SER A 151 20.07 -50.81 -4.88
CA SER A 151 18.75 -50.55 -5.48
C SER A 151 18.61 -49.02 -5.54
N GLY A 152 18.49 -48.32 -6.66
CA GLY A 152 17.67 -48.60 -7.82
C GLY A 152 16.48 -47.62 -7.79
N ASP A 153 16.66 -46.45 -8.40
CA ASP A 153 15.54 -45.64 -8.94
C ASP A 153 15.19 -46.26 -10.31
N PRO A 154 13.92 -46.38 -10.75
CA PRO A 154 13.20 -45.17 -11.21
C PRO A 154 11.64 -45.22 -11.15
N GLU A 155 11.04 -44.08 -11.51
CA GLU A 155 9.70 -43.89 -12.13
C GLU A 155 8.41 -43.96 -11.28
N GLY A 156 7.80 -42.77 -11.10
CA GLY A 156 6.53 -42.41 -11.73
C GLY A 156 5.21 -42.92 -11.15
N GLY A 157 4.37 -41.99 -10.66
CA GLY A 157 2.91 -42.15 -10.64
C GLY A 157 2.19 -41.65 -9.39
N ASP A 158 1.61 -40.46 -9.49
CA ASP A 158 0.41 -40.06 -8.71
C ASP A 158 -0.82 -40.53 -9.51
N PRO A 159 -1.88 -41.06 -8.88
CA PRO A 159 -3.10 -40.25 -8.81
C PRO A 159 -3.98 -40.46 -7.55
N ASN A 160 -4.23 -39.37 -6.83
CA ASN A 160 -5.54 -38.85 -6.34
C ASN A 160 -6.41 -39.68 -5.34
N PRO A 161 -7.38 -39.02 -4.66
CA PRO A 161 -7.87 -39.38 -3.32
C PRO A 161 -9.23 -40.09 -3.36
N GLY A 162 -9.47 -40.95 -2.37
CA GLY A 162 -10.77 -41.55 -2.08
C GLY A 162 -11.34 -40.99 -0.79
N ASP A 163 -12.53 -40.37 -0.93
CA ASP A 163 -13.54 -40.24 0.11
C ASP A 163 -13.77 -41.58 0.84
N ASP A 164 -14.07 -41.53 2.14
CA ASP A 164 -15.31 -42.11 2.67
C ASP A 164 -15.48 -41.77 4.16
N ASP A 165 -16.74 -41.48 4.46
CA ASP A 165 -17.34 -41.04 5.71
C ASP A 165 -17.24 -42.07 6.84
N ASP A 166 -17.33 -41.64 8.10
CA ASP A 166 -17.97 -42.46 9.13
C ASP A 166 -18.59 -41.65 10.29
N TYR A 167 -19.81 -42.11 10.62
CA TYR A 167 -20.81 -41.76 11.62
C TYR A 167 -20.28 -41.38 13.03
N ILE A 168 -20.79 -40.32 13.68
CA ILE A 168 -21.95 -40.26 14.62
C ILE A 168 -21.92 -41.31 15.74
N GLU A 169 -21.84 -40.83 16.98
CA GLU A 169 -22.39 -41.53 18.14
C GLU A 169 -23.23 -40.53 18.97
N SER A 170 -24.46 -40.96 19.21
CA SER A 170 -25.55 -40.29 19.93
C SER A 170 -25.50 -40.62 21.43
N ASP A 171 -26.08 -39.75 22.25
CA ASP A 171 -27.14 -40.09 23.23
C ASP A 171 -27.19 -39.10 24.38
N THR A 172 -28.37 -38.54 24.60
CA THR A 172 -29.09 -38.66 25.89
C THR A 172 -30.52 -38.17 25.75
N ASP A 173 -31.43 -39.08 26.09
CA ASP A 173 -32.88 -38.96 26.22
C ASP A 173 -33.32 -37.96 27.32
N ASP A 174 -34.50 -37.33 27.15
CA ASP A 174 -35.72 -37.69 27.90
C ASP A 174 -36.84 -36.62 27.77
N ASP A 175 -38.03 -37.12 27.38
CA ASP A 175 -39.40 -36.81 27.80
C ASP A 175 -39.96 -35.36 27.91
N GLU A 176 -40.91 -35.00 27.02
CA GLU A 176 -42.36 -34.89 27.33
C GLU A 176 -43.15 -34.23 26.17
N GLY A 177 -44.06 -35.00 25.55
CA GLY A 177 -45.40 -34.57 25.10
C GLY A 177 -45.59 -33.64 23.87
N PRO A 178 -46.70 -33.77 23.11
CA PRO A 178 -46.75 -33.37 21.71
C PRO A 178 -47.32 -31.96 21.51
N GLU A 179 -46.54 -31.04 20.96
CA GLU A 179 -47.09 -29.84 20.31
C GLU A 179 -47.14 -30.05 18.80
N GLU A 180 -48.34 -29.95 18.25
CA GLU A 180 -48.61 -29.93 16.81
C GLU A 180 -47.62 -29.00 16.08
N PRO A 181 -47.07 -29.39 14.90
CA PRO A 181 -46.22 -28.48 14.15
C PRO A 181 -47.06 -27.26 13.75
N PRO A 182 -46.65 -26.02 14.06
CA PRO A 182 -47.39 -24.85 13.61
C PRO A 182 -47.46 -24.87 12.09
N THR A 183 -48.69 -24.98 11.57
CA THR A 183 -49.09 -25.01 10.15
C THR A 183 -48.92 -23.66 9.46
N SER A 184 -47.90 -22.89 9.86
CA SER A 184 -47.53 -21.64 9.21
C SER A 184 -46.19 -21.81 8.50
N PRO A 185 -46.09 -21.54 7.18
CA PRO A 185 -44.79 -21.55 6.50
C PRO A 185 -43.83 -20.60 7.23
N PRO A 186 -42.54 -20.97 7.39
CA PRO A 186 -41.58 -20.15 8.12
C PRO A 186 -41.59 -18.74 7.54
N LYS A 187 -41.73 -17.74 8.43
CA LYS A 187 -41.74 -16.32 8.06
C LYS A 187 -40.49 -16.04 7.24
N GLN A 188 -40.70 -15.55 6.02
CA GLN A 188 -39.71 -15.55 4.95
C GLN A 188 -38.46 -14.76 5.33
N SER A 189 -37.31 -15.44 5.43
CA SER A 189 -36.02 -14.80 5.67
C SER A 189 -35.72 -13.76 4.58
N ARG A 190 -35.56 -12.50 4.98
CA ARG A 190 -35.22 -11.41 4.06
C ARG A 190 -33.70 -11.32 3.93
N CYS A 191 -33.21 -11.07 2.72
CA CYS A 191 -31.78 -10.84 2.54
C CYS A 191 -31.39 -9.41 2.94
N SER A 192 -30.17 -9.23 3.44
CA SER A 192 -29.63 -7.94 3.88
C SER A 192 -29.80 -6.84 2.83
N ARG A 193 -29.60 -7.19 1.55
CA ARG A 193 -29.74 -6.26 0.42
C ARG A 193 -31.19 -5.84 0.16
N CYS A 194 -32.15 -6.72 0.38
CA CYS A 194 -33.58 -6.38 0.26
C CYS A 194 -34.07 -5.59 1.46
N ILE A 195 -33.55 -5.85 2.67
CA ILE A 195 -33.79 -5.05 3.87
C ILE A 195 -33.28 -3.61 3.65
N LEU A 196 -32.02 -3.46 3.23
CA LEU A 196 -31.39 -2.15 3.02
C LEU A 196 -32.07 -1.32 1.94
N LYS A 197 -32.62 -1.96 0.91
CA LYS A 197 -33.29 -1.27 -0.20
C LYS A 197 -34.82 -1.20 -0.05
N ALA A 198 -35.37 -1.66 1.08
CA ALA A 198 -36.80 -1.79 1.32
C ALA A 198 -37.57 -2.49 0.18
N PHE A 199 -36.93 -3.42 -0.53
CA PHE A 199 -37.53 -4.17 -1.63
C PHE A 199 -38.10 -5.51 -1.14
N LYS A 200 -39.15 -5.98 -1.83
CA LYS A 200 -39.73 -7.30 -1.59
C LYS A 200 -38.67 -8.39 -1.85
N CYS A 201 -38.31 -9.14 -0.81
CA CYS A 201 -37.38 -10.25 -0.91
C CYS A 201 -38.14 -11.53 -1.27
N GLU A 202 -38.06 -11.95 -2.53
CA GLU A 202 -38.66 -13.21 -2.97
C GLU A 202 -37.56 -14.24 -3.22
N LEU A 203 -37.58 -15.34 -2.49
CA LEU A 203 -36.70 -16.49 -2.73
C LEU A 203 -37.02 -17.13 -4.10
N VAL A 204 -36.00 -17.75 -4.72
CA VAL A 204 -36.14 -18.39 -6.03
C VAL A 204 -36.93 -19.71 -5.92
N GLY A 205 -36.89 -20.36 -4.76
CA GLY A 205 -37.68 -21.53 -4.39
C GLY A 205 -37.55 -21.85 -2.89
N PRO A 206 -38.34 -22.80 -2.37
CA PRO A 206 -38.18 -23.30 -1.01
C PRO A 206 -36.76 -23.90 -0.85
N GLY A 207 -36.04 -23.51 0.21
CA GLY A 207 -34.65 -23.93 0.45
C GLY A 207 -33.58 -23.22 -0.38
N SER A 208 -33.93 -22.28 -1.27
CA SER A 208 -32.93 -21.55 -2.05
C SER A 208 -32.17 -20.52 -1.19
N ALA A 209 -30.84 -20.57 -1.24
CA ALA A 209 -29.96 -19.60 -0.57
C ALA A 209 -29.93 -18.21 -1.25
N SER A 210 -30.73 -17.98 -2.30
CA SER A 210 -30.72 -16.74 -3.07
C SER A 210 -32.11 -16.21 -3.40
N CYS A 211 -32.28 -14.89 -3.31
CA CYS A 211 -33.51 -14.21 -3.74
C CYS A 211 -33.46 -13.84 -5.23
N LYS A 212 -34.62 -13.70 -5.87
CA LYS A 212 -34.77 -13.32 -7.28
C LYS A 212 -34.02 -12.03 -7.62
N GLY A 213 -34.03 -11.05 -6.71
CA GLY A 213 -33.31 -9.78 -6.89
C GLY A 213 -31.79 -9.96 -6.93
N CYS A 214 -31.24 -10.74 -6.00
CA CYS A 214 -29.81 -11.05 -5.97
C CYS A 214 -29.39 -11.95 -7.15
N ARG A 215 -30.22 -12.92 -7.54
CA ARG A 215 -29.96 -13.78 -8.71
C ARG A 215 -29.95 -12.99 -10.01
N LYS A 216 -30.93 -12.09 -10.25
CA LYS A 216 -30.95 -11.19 -11.41
C LYS A 216 -29.73 -10.28 -11.46
N ALA A 217 -29.31 -9.77 -10.30
CA ALA A 217 -28.14 -8.91 -10.20
C ALA A 217 -26.80 -9.67 -10.20
N LYS A 218 -26.79 -11.01 -10.28
CA LYS A 218 -25.59 -11.87 -10.18
C LYS A 218 -24.71 -11.55 -8.97
N VAL A 219 -25.34 -11.27 -7.82
CA VAL A 219 -24.65 -10.95 -6.57
C VAL A 219 -24.93 -12.01 -5.50
N ARG A 220 -23.98 -12.20 -4.59
CA ARG A 220 -24.12 -13.09 -3.43
C ARG A 220 -25.29 -12.61 -2.56
N CYS A 221 -26.18 -13.54 -2.19
CA CYS A 221 -27.34 -13.29 -1.36
C CYS A 221 -27.04 -13.72 0.08
N SER A 222 -27.21 -12.83 1.05
CA SER A 222 -27.04 -13.12 2.47
C SER A 222 -28.40 -13.03 3.14
N LEU A 223 -29.00 -14.18 3.45
CA LEU A 223 -30.27 -14.28 4.18
C LEU A 223 -30.02 -14.09 5.67
N VAL A 224 -30.89 -13.33 6.34
CA VAL A 224 -30.83 -13.11 7.80
C VAL A 224 -31.94 -13.95 8.45
N PRO A 225 -31.63 -14.82 9.43
CA PRO A 225 -32.66 -15.49 10.24
C PRO A 225 -33.46 -14.48 11.06
N ASP A 226 -34.76 -14.71 11.22
CA ASP A 226 -35.70 -13.77 11.88
C ASP A 226 -35.62 -13.77 13.43
N ASP A 227 -34.63 -14.45 14.03
CA ASP A 227 -34.45 -14.58 15.50
C ASP A 227 -33.85 -13.32 16.17
N TYR A 228 -34.40 -12.14 15.87
CA TYR A 228 -34.19 -10.94 16.68
C TYR A 228 -35.40 -10.74 17.63
N PRO A 229 -35.23 -10.80 18.97
CA PRO A 229 -36.35 -10.75 19.88
C PRO A 229 -36.95 -9.33 19.95
N ARG A 230 -38.28 -9.23 19.75
CA ARG A 230 -39.08 -8.03 20.03
C ARG A 230 -38.99 -7.72 21.54
N ARG A 231 -38.25 -6.67 21.93
CA ARG A 231 -38.04 -6.30 23.34
C ARG A 231 -39.32 -5.76 24.00
N SER A 232 -39.84 -6.54 24.96
CA SER A 232 -40.74 -6.12 26.03
C SER A 232 -39.94 -5.87 27.33
N LYS A 233 -40.20 -4.73 27.96
CA LYS A 233 -40.00 -4.32 29.37
C LYS A 233 -38.58 -4.29 30.00
N ARG A 234 -38.26 -3.06 30.43
CA ARG A 234 -37.33 -2.54 31.46
C ARG A 234 -36.58 -3.57 32.32
N VAL A 235 -35.24 -3.55 32.22
CA VAL A 235 -34.30 -3.56 33.36
C VAL A 235 -33.09 -2.68 32.97
N LYS A 236 -32.74 -1.72 33.82
CA LYS A 236 -31.52 -0.90 33.70
C LYS A 236 -30.35 -1.68 34.31
N VAL A 237 -29.35 -2.07 33.51
CA VAL A 237 -27.97 -2.28 33.96
C VAL A 237 -27.03 -1.92 32.81
N GLU A 238 -25.94 -1.25 33.16
CA GLU A 238 -25.01 -0.49 32.34
C GLU A 238 -24.17 -1.36 31.39
N SER A 239 -24.15 -1.01 30.09
CA SER A 239 -23.10 -1.38 29.14
C SER A 239 -23.14 -0.43 27.93
N PRO A 240 -21.98 0.05 27.42
CA PRO A 240 -21.90 1.27 26.63
C PRO A 240 -21.99 0.99 25.13
N VAL A 241 -22.99 0.25 24.65
CA VAL A 241 -23.25 0.14 23.21
C VAL A 241 -24.76 -0.07 22.99
N ALA A 242 -25.35 0.82 22.18
CA ALA A 242 -26.72 0.81 21.68
C ALA A 242 -27.82 1.44 22.57
N SER A 243 -28.22 2.65 22.19
CA SER A 243 -29.59 3.17 22.35
C SER A 243 -29.82 4.38 21.43
N THR A 244 -30.31 4.15 20.22
CA THR A 244 -30.96 5.20 19.41
C THR A 244 -32.30 4.67 18.92
N SER A 245 -33.29 4.64 19.81
CA SER A 245 -34.68 4.39 19.45
C SER A 245 -35.43 5.71 19.35
N SER A 246 -35.96 5.98 18.15
CA SER A 246 -36.89 7.07 17.79
C SER A 246 -36.36 8.49 17.94
N GLN A 247 -35.43 8.86 17.05
CA GLN A 247 -35.19 10.28 16.76
C GLN A 247 -36.36 10.80 15.93
N THR A 248 -37.03 11.84 16.40
CA THR A 248 -37.96 12.60 15.57
C THR A 248 -37.21 13.18 14.36
N ILE A 249 -37.92 13.59 13.28
CA ILE A 249 -37.25 14.21 12.12
C ILE A 249 -36.40 15.42 12.55
N ASP A 250 -36.82 16.12 13.59
CA ASP A 250 -36.07 17.25 14.14
C ASP A 250 -34.84 16.80 14.94
N ASP A 251 -34.89 15.66 15.65
CA ASP A 251 -33.72 15.06 16.29
C ASP A 251 -32.70 14.55 15.26
N LEU A 252 -33.15 14.02 14.12
CA LEU A 252 -32.25 13.64 13.03
C LEU A 252 -31.55 14.87 12.42
N ARG A 253 -32.28 15.98 12.26
CA ARG A 253 -31.72 17.23 11.73
C ARG A 253 -30.70 17.85 12.70
N THR A 254 -30.97 17.85 14.00
CA THR A 254 -30.01 18.34 14.99
C THR A 254 -28.77 17.45 15.04
N ASN A 255 -28.93 16.12 15.01
CA ASN A 255 -27.79 15.20 14.94
C ASN A 255 -26.97 15.35 13.67
N ILE A 256 -27.59 15.58 12.51
CA ILE A 256 -26.88 15.86 11.26
C ILE A 256 -26.12 17.18 11.35
N ARG A 257 -26.71 18.23 11.94
CA ARG A 257 -25.99 19.50 12.16
C ARG A 257 -24.81 19.31 13.10
N ASP A 258 -24.98 18.60 14.21
CA ASP A 258 -23.90 18.33 15.16
C ASP A 258 -22.78 17.50 14.54
N LEU A 259 -23.12 16.50 13.73
CA LEU A 259 -22.14 15.72 12.97
C LEU A 259 -21.39 16.59 11.96
N ASN A 260 -22.08 17.45 11.21
CA ASN A 260 -21.44 18.38 10.29
C ASN A 260 -20.53 19.37 11.02
N THR A 261 -20.93 19.88 12.18
CA THR A 261 -20.07 20.74 13.02
C THR A 261 -18.82 20.00 13.48
N LYS A 262 -18.95 18.74 13.92
CA LYS A 262 -17.81 17.90 14.31
C LYS A 262 -16.88 17.61 13.14
N ILE A 263 -17.43 17.31 11.96
CA ILE A 263 -16.67 17.09 10.73
C ILE A 263 -15.91 18.37 10.35
N ASN A 264 -16.59 19.52 10.34
CA ASN A 264 -15.97 20.81 10.03
C ASN A 264 -14.83 21.14 11.01
N LEU A 265 -15.04 20.91 12.31
CA LEU A 265 -13.99 21.11 13.31
C LEU A 265 -12.78 20.18 13.09
N GLN A 266 -13.04 18.92 12.76
CA GLN A 266 -11.98 17.97 12.42
C GLN A 266 -11.24 18.37 11.14
N GLU A 267 -11.95 18.86 10.12
CA GLU A 267 -11.33 19.37 8.90
C GLU A 267 -10.48 20.61 9.16
N GLU A 268 -10.96 21.56 9.98
CA GLU A 268 -10.19 22.75 10.36
C GLU A 268 -8.93 22.37 11.14
N MET A 269 -9.05 21.44 12.09
CA MET A 269 -7.90 20.92 12.84
C MET A 269 -6.89 20.23 11.93
N LEU A 270 -7.35 19.42 10.97
CA LEU A 270 -6.46 18.79 9.98
C LEU A 270 -5.79 19.83 9.08
N ARG A 271 -6.52 20.85 8.63
CA ARG A 271 -5.94 21.97 7.86
C ARG A 271 -4.87 22.69 8.66
N TYR A 272 -5.12 22.97 9.94
CA TYR A 272 -4.15 23.59 10.83
C TYR A 272 -2.90 22.72 11.00
N LEU A 273 -3.05 21.42 11.24
CA LEU A 273 -1.91 20.50 11.36
C LEU A 273 -1.09 20.43 10.07
N ILE A 274 -1.74 20.38 8.89
CA ILE A 274 -1.05 20.38 7.60
C ILE A 274 -0.27 21.69 7.41
N LEU A 275 -0.86 22.83 7.74
CA LEU A 275 -0.17 24.12 7.67
C LEU A 275 1.02 24.19 8.64
N ARG A 276 0.86 23.66 9.86
CA ARG A 276 1.94 23.63 10.85
C ARG A 276 3.10 22.74 10.39
N VAL A 277 2.82 21.56 9.84
CA VAL A 277 3.86 20.67 9.30
C VAL A 277 4.60 21.34 8.15
N ARG A 278 3.90 21.97 7.20
CA ARG A 278 4.55 22.71 6.12
C ARG A 278 5.44 23.85 6.61
N LYS A 279 4.98 24.59 7.62
CA LYS A 279 5.76 25.67 8.22
C LYS A 279 7.02 25.14 8.89
N LEU A 280 6.94 24.00 9.56
CA LEU A 280 8.11 23.33 10.15
C LEU A 280 9.07 22.79 9.07
N GLU A 281 8.53 22.25 7.98
CA GLU A 281 9.36 21.79 6.83
C GLU A 281 10.06 22.96 6.12
N GLU A 282 9.48 24.15 6.12
CA GLU A 282 10.07 25.38 5.58
C GLU A 282 11.13 25.94 6.54
N GLU A 283 10.81 26.06 7.83
CA GLU A 283 11.76 26.45 8.89
C GLU A 283 12.99 25.53 8.91
N ASN A 284 12.81 24.21 8.82
CA ASN A 284 13.93 23.26 8.74
C ASN A 284 14.76 23.40 7.46
N ARG A 285 14.17 23.78 6.33
CA ARG A 285 14.93 23.98 5.09
C ARG A 285 15.76 25.25 5.17
N GLU A 286 15.20 26.33 5.72
CA GLU A 286 15.93 27.58 5.95
C GLU A 286 17.11 27.34 6.90
N GLU A 287 16.94 26.55 7.97
CA GLU A 287 18.04 26.15 8.86
C GLU A 287 19.11 25.30 8.15
N GLU A 288 18.74 24.34 7.29
CA GLU A 288 19.71 23.56 6.50
C GLU A 288 20.49 24.43 5.49
N GLU A 289 19.84 25.43 4.87
CA GLU A 289 20.51 26.37 3.95
C GLU A 289 21.47 27.32 4.69
N GLU A 290 21.12 27.78 5.90
CA GLU A 290 22.02 28.60 6.73
C GLU A 290 23.25 27.80 7.21
N GLU A 291 23.09 26.52 7.59
CA GLU A 291 24.22 25.66 7.97
C GLU A 291 25.16 25.38 6.77
N GLU A 292 24.63 25.21 5.56
CA GLU A 292 25.46 25.05 4.34
C GLU A 292 26.23 26.34 3.99
N GLU A 293 25.63 27.52 4.16
CA GLU A 293 26.31 28.80 3.95
C GLU A 293 27.44 29.05 4.97
N GLU A 294 27.24 28.71 6.25
CA GLU A 294 28.29 28.81 7.27
C GLU A 294 29.47 27.85 7.00
N GLU A 295 29.20 26.61 6.58
CA GLU A 295 30.25 25.66 6.19
C GLU A 295 31.03 26.11 4.94
N GLU A 296 30.35 26.72 3.95
CA GLU A 296 31.02 27.27 2.77
C GLU A 296 31.94 28.45 3.13
N GLU A 297 31.48 29.39 3.96
CA GLU A 297 32.29 30.53 4.42
C GLU A 297 33.52 30.08 5.22
N GLU A 298 33.38 29.11 6.12
CA GLU A 298 34.51 28.55 6.88
C GLU A 298 35.53 27.90 5.93
N SER A 299 35.07 27.15 4.93
CA SER A 299 35.93 26.51 3.95
C SER A 299 36.68 27.51 3.05
N GLU A 300 36.07 28.66 2.74
CA GLU A 300 36.67 29.71 1.93
C GLU A 300 37.71 30.50 2.73
N GLU A 301 37.43 30.82 4.00
CA GLU A 301 38.38 31.49 4.89
C GLU A 301 39.65 30.63 5.10
N ASP A 302 39.48 29.32 5.25
CA ASP A 302 40.58 28.38 5.43
C ASP A 302 41.44 28.23 4.14
N ARG A 303 40.81 28.38 2.97
CA ARG A 303 41.49 28.41 1.67
C ARG A 303 42.29 29.71 1.46
N VAL A 304 41.76 30.85 1.93
CA VAL A 304 42.47 32.13 1.93
C VAL A 304 43.70 32.09 2.86
N LYS A 305 43.57 31.51 4.06
CA LYS A 305 44.70 31.33 5.01
C LYS A 305 45.84 30.49 4.40
N ARG A 306 45.52 29.36 3.75
CA ARG A 306 46.55 28.49 3.12
C ARG A 306 47.26 29.13 1.91
N THR A 307 46.64 30.08 1.23
CA THR A 307 47.25 30.76 0.07
C THR A 307 48.06 32.01 0.44
N GLY A 308 47.79 32.61 1.62
CA GLY A 308 48.56 33.72 2.18
C GLY A 308 49.97 33.33 2.65
N ASP A 309 50.15 32.14 3.22
CA ASP A 309 51.44 31.70 3.80
C ASP A 309 52.53 31.34 2.77
N ARG A 310 52.18 31.13 1.49
CA ARG A 310 53.15 30.78 0.45
C ARG A 310 53.93 31.96 -0.13
N LYS A 311 53.58 33.21 0.17
CA LYS A 311 54.30 34.39 -0.34
C LYS A 311 55.41 34.92 0.59
N GLY A 312 55.58 34.38 1.80
CA GLY A 312 56.49 34.97 2.81
C GLY A 312 57.87 34.33 2.97
N LYS A 313 58.11 33.09 2.51
CA LYS A 313 59.36 32.35 2.77
C LYS A 313 60.22 32.20 1.51
N GLY A 314 60.66 33.34 0.98
CA GLY A 314 61.49 33.37 -0.23
C GLY A 314 62.38 34.60 -0.32
N ARG A 315 63.02 35.02 0.77
CA ARG A 315 64.19 35.92 0.68
C ARG A 315 64.97 35.98 1.99
N LYS A 316 66.16 35.39 2.01
CA LYS A 316 67.35 35.90 2.70
C LYS A 316 68.56 35.16 2.11
N GLU A 317 69.25 35.89 1.25
CA GLU A 317 70.67 35.73 0.90
C GLU A 317 71.55 36.05 2.13
#